data_AF-A0A9X2B7W0-F1
#
_entry.id   AF-A0A9X2B7W0-F1
#
_cell.length_a   1.000
_cell.length_b   1.000
_cell.length_c   1.000
_cell.angle_alpha   90.00
_cell.angle_beta   90.00
_cell.angle_gamma   90.00
#
_symmetry.space_group_name_H-M   'P 1'
#
loop_
_entity.id
_entity.type
_entity.pdbx_description
1 polymer ?
#
loop_
_entity_poly.entity_id
_entity_poly.type
_entity_poly.pdbx_seq_one_letter_code
_entity_poly.pdbx_strand_id
1 'polypeptide(L)'
;MLELSEKVKILKDYLVEIGDTHADRFKTDIVFYFNEFEDEQSCDFQFLNRLNSKEEIHSVIDHLISKIALKFDEDEEQLSDFIFYALNP
;
A
#
# COMPACT_ATOMS: atom_id res chain seq x y z
N MET A 1 -2.69 -4.15 -21.04
CA MET A 1 -1.74 -3.77 -19.99
C MET A 1 -2.43 -2.72 -19.16
N LEU A 2 -2.52 -2.90 -17.85
CA LEU A 2 -3.06 -1.86 -16.97
C LEU A 2 -2.05 -0.70 -16.94
N GLU A 3 -2.53 0.51 -17.21
CA GLU A 3 -1.74 1.72 -17.07
C GLU A 3 -1.45 1.96 -15.58
N LEU A 4 -0.35 2.64 -15.27
CA LEU A 4 0.07 2.89 -13.88
C LEU A 4 -1.04 3.62 -13.10
N SER A 5 -1.69 4.61 -13.72
CA SER A 5 -2.85 5.30 -13.14
C SER A 5 -4.05 4.40 -12.86
N GLU A 6 -4.31 3.38 -13.68
CA GLU A 6 -5.38 2.40 -13.38
C GLU A 6 -5.01 1.53 -12.19
N LYS A 7 -3.75 1.12 -12.09
CA LYS A 7 -3.27 0.33 -10.95
C LYS A 7 -3.30 1.13 -9.64
N VAL A 8 -2.90 2.41 -9.68
CA VAL A 8 -3.00 3.33 -8.54
C VAL A 8 -4.46 3.49 -8.14
N LYS A 9 -5.37 3.61 -9.10
CA LYS A 9 -6.80 3.71 -8.81
C LYS A 9 -7.35 2.44 -8.15
N ILE A 10 -6.98 1.25 -8.64
CA ILE A 10 -7.37 -0.03 -8.02
C ILE A 10 -6.81 -0.15 -6.60
N LEU A 11 -5.55 0.23 -6.41
CA LEU A 11 -4.89 0.24 -5.10
C LEU A 11 -5.61 1.20 -4.13
N LYS A 12 -5.89 2.41 -4.59
CA LYS A 12 -6.62 3.42 -3.81
C LYS A 12 -8.01 2.91 -3.44
N ASP A 13 -8.74 2.36 -4.40
CA ASP A 13 -10.07 1.78 -4.17
C ASP A 13 -10.00 0.67 -3.12
N TYR A 14 -9.02 -0.24 -3.21
CA TYR A 14 -8.83 -1.32 -2.24
C TYR A 14 -8.51 -0.84 -0.82
N LEU A 15 -7.69 0.21 -0.71
CA LEU A 15 -7.29 0.79 0.57
C LEU A 15 -8.37 1.69 1.18
N VAL A 16 -9.16 2.37 0.35
CA VAL A 16 -10.27 3.25 0.76
C VAL A 16 -11.57 2.46 0.96
N GLU A 17 -11.67 1.25 0.40
CA GLU A 17 -12.74 0.28 0.70
C GLU A 17 -12.57 -0.21 2.14
N ILE A 18 -13.10 0.60 3.05
CA ILE A 18 -13.12 0.37 4.48
C ILE A 18 -14.35 -0.47 4.82
N GLY A 19 -14.12 -1.73 5.17
CA GLY A 19 -15.15 -2.75 5.37
C GLY A 19 -15.61 -2.93 6.81
N ASP A 20 -15.00 -2.24 7.78
CA ASP A 20 -15.17 -2.41 9.23
C ASP A 20 -14.41 -3.64 9.78
N THR A 21 -13.14 -3.76 9.39
CA THR A 21 -12.23 -4.86 9.74
C THR A 21 -10.95 -4.34 10.40
N HIS A 22 -10.28 -5.20 11.17
CA HIS A 22 -9.01 -4.87 11.83
C HIS A 22 -7.89 -4.44 10.85
N ALA A 23 -8.02 -4.82 9.57
CA ALA A 23 -7.16 -4.41 8.47
C ALA A 23 -7.32 -2.92 8.11
N ASP A 24 -8.46 -2.30 8.41
CA ASP A 24 -8.76 -0.92 8.00
C ASP A 24 -7.90 0.12 8.70
N ARG A 25 -7.44 -0.15 9.93
CA ARG A 25 -6.46 0.73 10.59
C ARG A 25 -5.18 0.82 9.75
N PHE A 26 -4.66 -0.34 9.33
CA PHE A 26 -3.42 -0.42 8.57
C PHE A 26 -3.60 0.09 7.15
N LYS A 27 -4.77 -0.15 6.53
CA LYS A 27 -5.10 0.47 5.24
C LYS A 27 -5.05 1.98 5.35
N THR A 28 -5.65 2.56 6.39
CA THR A 28 -5.64 4.01 6.63
C THR A 28 -4.22 4.54 6.80
N ASP A 29 -3.38 3.85 7.58
CA ASP A 29 -1.95 4.17 7.72
C ASP A 29 -1.20 4.14 6.38
N ILE A 30 -1.47 3.14 5.54
CA ILE A 30 -0.87 3.03 4.19
C ILE A 30 -1.37 4.15 3.27
N VAL A 31 -2.67 4.48 3.31
CA VAL A 31 -3.23 5.61 2.55
C VAL A 31 -2.55 6.92 2.96
N PHE A 32 -2.36 7.13 4.26
CA PHE A 32 -1.63 8.28 4.79
C PHE A 32 -0.17 8.30 4.33
N TYR A 33 0.51 7.16 4.31
CA TYR A 33 1.87 7.06 3.75
C TYR A 33 1.92 7.49 2.29
N PHE A 34 0.92 7.08 1.49
CA PHE A 34 0.80 7.51 0.09
C PHE A 34 0.28 8.94 -0.07
N ASN A 35 0.26 9.74 0.99
CA ASN A 35 -0.27 11.09 1.00
C ASN A 35 -1.69 11.14 0.40
N GLU A 36 -2.53 10.17 0.76
CA GLU A 36 -3.90 9.99 0.29
C GLU A 36 -4.05 9.85 -1.24
N PHE A 37 -2.95 9.50 -1.92
CA PHE A 37 -2.83 9.51 -3.37
C PHE A 37 -3.10 10.90 -3.97
N GLU A 38 -2.93 11.98 -3.20
CA GLU A 38 -3.03 13.36 -3.71
C GLU A 38 -1.85 13.72 -4.60
N ASP A 39 -0.68 13.11 -4.36
CA ASP A 39 0.55 13.38 -5.12
C ASP A 39 1.14 12.09 -5.70
N GLU A 40 0.65 11.71 -6.88
CA GLU A 40 1.08 10.49 -7.58
C GLU A 40 2.58 10.52 -8.00
N GLN A 41 3.20 11.70 -8.00
CA GLN A 41 4.60 11.92 -8.38
C GLN A 41 5.56 11.79 -7.19
N SER A 42 5.09 12.08 -5.97
CA SER A 42 5.89 11.96 -4.75
C SER A 42 5.94 10.54 -4.20
N CYS A 43 4.99 9.69 -4.59
CA CYS A 43 4.91 8.32 -4.13
C CYS A 43 5.56 7.34 -5.12
N ASP A 44 6.43 6.47 -4.58
CA ASP A 44 7.17 5.50 -5.40
C ASP A 44 6.29 4.28 -5.74
N PHE A 45 5.48 4.41 -6.79
CA PHE A 45 4.62 3.34 -7.31
C PHE A 45 5.36 2.33 -8.21
N GLN A 46 6.70 2.24 -8.11
CA GLN A 46 7.46 1.29 -8.92
C GLN A 46 7.01 -0.16 -8.75
N PHE A 47 6.54 -0.55 -7.56
CA PHE A 47 6.02 -1.89 -7.32
C PHE A 47 4.78 -2.19 -8.18
N LEU A 48 3.89 -1.21 -8.41
CA LEU A 48 2.73 -1.36 -9.29
C LEU A 48 3.14 -1.65 -10.73
N ASN A 49 4.29 -1.16 -11.18
CA ASN A 49 4.81 -1.46 -12.51
C ASN A 49 5.13 -2.95 -12.69
N ARG A 50 5.52 -3.66 -11.62
CA ARG A 50 5.78 -5.11 -11.63
C ARG A 50 4.50 -5.94 -11.60
N LEU A 51 3.42 -5.40 -11.06
CA LEU A 51 2.13 -6.08 -10.93
C LEU A 51 1.33 -5.98 -12.22
N ASN A 52 0.77 -7.10 -12.69
CA ASN A 52 0.02 -7.13 -13.95
C ASN A 52 -1.49 -7.29 -13.76
N SER A 53 -1.93 -7.62 -12.55
CA SER A 53 -3.35 -7.87 -12.23
C SER A 53 -3.77 -7.24 -10.90
N LYS A 54 -5.07 -6.92 -10.80
CA LYS A 54 -5.69 -6.42 -9.56
C LYS A 54 -5.48 -7.36 -8.37
N GLU A 55 -5.52 -8.67 -8.60
CA GLU A 55 -5.35 -9.68 -7.55
C GLU A 55 -3.93 -9.65 -6.96
N GLU A 56 -2.92 -9.35 -7.78
CA GLU A 56 -1.55 -9.18 -7.29
C GLU A 56 -1.42 -7.92 -6.44
N ILE A 57 -2.07 -6.82 -6.82
CA ILE A 57 -2.12 -5.59 -6.01
C ILE A 57 -2.74 -5.91 -4.65
N HIS A 58 -3.89 -6.56 -4.62
CA HIS A 58 -4.56 -6.91 -3.36
C HIS A 58 -3.65 -7.81 -2.51
N SER A 59 -3.04 -8.84 -3.12
CA SER A 59 -2.15 -9.75 -2.39
C SER A 59 -0.91 -9.05 -1.82
N VAL A 60 -0.31 -8.09 -2.54
CA VAL A 60 0.83 -7.31 -2.05
C VAL A 60 0.42 -6.44 -0.87
N ILE A 61 -0.74 -5.79 -0.95
CA ILE A 61 -1.24 -4.94 0.13
C ILE A 61 -1.64 -5.76 1.36
N ASP A 62 -2.28 -6.91 1.19
CA ASP A 62 -2.56 -7.83 2.30
C ASP A 62 -1.28 -8.31 2.99
N HIS A 63 -0.26 -8.63 2.18
CA HIS A 63 1.04 -9.03 2.71
C HIS A 63 1.75 -7.88 3.43
N LEU A 64 1.63 -6.65 2.91
CA LEU A 64 2.12 -5.43 3.52
C LEU A 64 1.44 -5.18 4.88
N ILE A 65 0.11 -5.19 4.92
CA ILE A 65 -0.69 -5.03 6.13
C ILE A 65 -0.30 -6.08 7.18
N SER A 66 -0.18 -7.35 6.76
CA SER A 66 0.23 -8.43 7.66
C SER A 66 1.65 -8.21 8.20
N LYS A 67 2.59 -7.77 7.36
CA LYS A 67 3.95 -7.43 7.78
C LYS A 67 3.95 -6.26 8.76
N ILE A 68 3.19 -5.19 8.49
CA ILE A 68 3.06 -4.06 9.40
C ILE A 68 2.51 -4.55 10.73
N ALA A 69 1.39 -5.27 10.72
CA ALA A 69 0.78 -5.80 11.94
C ALA A 69 1.69 -6.70 12.78
N LEU A 70 2.62 -7.43 12.15
CA LEU A 70 3.49 -8.40 12.81
C LEU A 70 4.89 -7.90 13.16
N LYS A 71 5.42 -6.96 12.37
CA LYS A 71 6.84 -6.56 12.41
C LYS A 71 7.05 -5.05 12.49
N PHE A 72 6.06 -4.23 12.14
CA PHE A 72 6.25 -2.79 12.25
C PHE A 72 6.28 -2.41 13.73
N ASP A 73 7.39 -1.79 14.11
CA ASP A 73 7.63 -1.29 15.45
C ASP A 73 7.87 0.22 15.33
N GLU A 74 6.93 1.01 15.86
CA GLU A 74 6.93 2.47 15.74
C GLU A 74 8.11 3.14 16.47
N ASP A 75 8.74 2.42 17.41
CA ASP A 75 9.92 2.88 18.16
C ASP A 75 11.24 2.59 17.41
N GLU A 76 11.28 1.58 16.53
CA GLU A 76 12.49 1.21 15.78
C GLU A 76 12.58 1.83 14.38
N GLU A 77 11.45 1.98 13.66
CA GLU A 77 11.45 2.50 12.29
C GLU A 77 10.20 3.32 11.94
N GLN A 78 10.31 4.16 10.91
CA GLN A 78 9.15 4.89 10.39
C GLN A 78 8.32 3.97 9.50
N LEU A 79 6.99 4.06 9.62
CA LEU A 79 6.04 3.31 8.79
C LEU A 79 6.33 3.52 7.30
N SER A 80 6.76 4.73 6.95
CA SER A 80 7.14 5.10 5.60
C SER A 80 8.29 4.28 5.04
N ASP A 81 9.35 4.10 5.82
CA ASP A 81 10.49 3.27 5.46
C ASP A 81 10.08 1.80 5.43
N PHE A 82 9.33 1.32 6.43
CA PHE A 82 8.86 -0.06 6.47
C PHE A 82 8.04 -0.42 5.21
N ILE A 83 7.11 0.45 4.82
CA ILE A 83 6.30 0.27 3.61
C ILE A 83 7.18 0.28 2.36
N PHE A 84 8.12 1.23 2.29
CA PHE A 84 9.05 1.32 1.17
C PHE A 84 9.86 0.01 0.99
N TYR A 85 10.46 -0.51 2.07
CA TYR A 85 11.21 -1.76 2.05
C TYR A 85 10.33 -2.98 1.79
N ALA A 86 9.10 -3.00 2.30
CA ALA A 86 8.19 -4.11 2.09
C ALA A 86 7.68 -4.20 0.64
N LEU A 87 7.51 -3.06 -0.03
CA LEU A 87 7.08 -2.95 -1.43
C LEU A 87 8.24 -3.05 -2.43
N ASN A 88 9.44 -2.64 -2.03
CA ASN A 88 10.68 -2.77 -2.80
C ASN A 88 11.68 -3.69 -2.08
N PRO A 89 11.47 -5.02 -2.14
CA PRO A 89 12.43 -6.00 -1.62
C PRO A 89 13.69 -6.12 -2.49
#